data_AF-A0A7V4BTL4-F1
#
_entry.id   AF-A0A7V4BTL4-F1
#
_cell.length_a   1.000
_cell.length_b   1.000
_cell.length_c   1.000
_cell.angle_alpha   90.00
_cell.angle_beta   90.00
_cell.angle_gamma   90.00
#
_symmetry.space_group_name_H-M   'P 1'
#
loop_
_entity.id
_entity.type
_entity.pdbx_description
1 polymer ?
#
loop_
_entity_poly.entity_id
_entity_poly.type
_entity_poly.pdbx_seq_one_letter_code
_entity_poly.pdbx_strand_id
1 'polypeptide(L)' 'MSNAFFKFKQFTVYHDRCAMKVGTDGVMLGAWAGAADCKTILDVGTGSGLIALMMAQRTDAEIHAVEIDL' A
#
# COMPACT_ATOMS: atom_id res chain seq x y z
N MET A 1 -5.96 -1.78 -22.90
CA MET A 1 -5.85 -2.86 -21.90
C MET A 1 -5.23 -2.28 -20.64
N SER A 2 -5.90 -2.30 -19.50
CA SER A 2 -5.29 -1.91 -18.22
C SER A 2 -4.25 -2.96 -17.82
N ASN A 3 -3.03 -2.55 -17.49
CA ASN A 3 -2.03 -3.48 -16.94
C ASN A 3 -2.60 -4.19 -15.70
N ALA A 4 -2.26 -5.47 -15.55
CA ALA A 4 -2.65 -6.29 -14.39
C ALA A 4 -1.91 -5.88 -13.11
N PHE A 5 -0.88 -5.05 -13.24
CA PHE A 5 -0.01 -4.64 -12.16
C PHE A 5 0.33 -3.15 -12.21
N PHE A 6 0.72 -2.64 -11.06
CA PHE A 6 1.32 -1.32 -10.92
C PHE A 6 2.73 -1.47 -10.35
N LYS A 7 3.73 -0.87 -11.02
CA LYS A 7 5.14 -0.97 -10.63
C LYS A 7 5.59 0.27 -9.89
N PHE A 8 6.00 0.10 -8.64
CA PHE A 8 6.69 1.09 -7.82
C PHE A 8 8.21 0.90 -7.93
N LYS A 9 8.98 1.73 -7.22
CA LYS A 9 10.44 1.69 -7.30
C LYS A 9 11.03 0.37 -6.79
N GLN A 10 10.50 -0.17 -5.69
CA GLN A 10 11.04 -1.37 -5.04
C GLN A 10 10.10 -2.58 -5.14
N PHE A 11 8.84 -2.41 -5.52
CA PHE A 11 7.86 -3.50 -5.56
C PHE A 11 6.87 -3.36 -6.70
N THR A 12 6.14 -4.44 -6.96
CA THR A 12 5.06 -4.50 -7.94
C THR A 12 3.81 -5.04 -7.26
N VAL A 13 2.69 -4.35 -7.41
CA VAL A 13 1.38 -4.80 -6.92
C VAL A 13 0.63 -5.42 -8.07
N TYR A 14 0.32 -6.71 -7.97
CA TYR A 14 -0.61 -7.38 -8.87
C TYR A 14 -2.02 -7.19 -8.30
N HIS A 15 -2.85 -6.46 -9.02
CA HIS A 15 -4.16 -5.99 -8.55
C HIS A 15 -5.27 -6.41 -9.52
N ASP A 16 -5.04 -7.51 -10.24
CA ASP A 16 -5.98 -8.15 -11.15
C ASP A 16 -6.98 -9.07 -10.41
N ARG A 17 -6.66 -9.48 -9.19
CA ARG A 17 -7.50 -10.36 -8.35
C ARG A 17 -8.01 -9.72 -7.05
N CYS A 18 -7.87 -8.40 -6.90
CA CYS A 18 -8.39 -7.67 -5.75
C CYS A 18 -9.62 -6.85 -6.13
N ALA A 19 -10.53 -6.65 -5.17
CA ALA A 19 -11.76 -5.90 -5.39
C ALA A 19 -11.49 -4.44 -5.81
N MET A 20 -10.47 -3.81 -5.23
CA MET A 20 -10.03 -2.45 -5.57
C MET A 20 -8.65 -2.47 -6.22
N LYS A 21 -8.58 -2.01 -7.48
CA LYS A 21 -7.31 -1.78 -8.19
C LYS A 21 -6.53 -0.63 -7.55
N VAL A 22 -5.25 -0.52 -7.90
CA VAL A 22 -4.43 0.64 -7.52
C VAL A 22 -5.08 1.91 -8.08
N GLY A 23 -5.49 2.80 -7.17
CA GLY A 23 -6.10 4.09 -7.48
C GLY A 23 -5.17 5.26 -7.15
N THR A 24 -5.37 6.39 -7.83
CA THR A 24 -4.58 7.61 -7.62
C THR A 24 -4.63 8.06 -6.16
N ASP A 25 -5.80 8.01 -5.52
CA ASP A 25 -5.97 8.47 -4.14
C ASP A 25 -5.11 7.69 -3.14
N GLY A 26 -5.04 6.36 -3.30
CA GLY A 26 -4.19 5.50 -2.48
C GLY A 26 -2.70 5.78 -2.69
N VAL A 27 -2.29 6.06 -3.93
CA VAL A 27 -0.91 6.47 -4.24
C VAL A 27 -0.60 7.85 -3.67
N MET A 28 -1.51 8.82 -3.77
CA MET A 28 -1.31 10.15 -3.21
C MET A 28 -1.22 10.11 -1.69
N LEU A 29 -2.12 9.38 -1.03
CA LEU A 29 -2.10 9.18 0.42
C LEU A 29 -0.80 8.49 0.87
N GLY A 30 -0.44 7.38 0.21
CA GLY A 30 0.78 6.64 0.52
C GLY A 30 2.07 7.42 0.23
N ALA A 31 2.04 8.44 -0.62
CA ALA A 31 3.16 9.36 -0.82
C ALA A 31 3.16 10.52 0.18
N TRP A 32 1.98 11.02 0.54
CA TRP A 32 1.80 12.20 1.40
C TRP A 32 1.96 11.89 2.89
N ALA A 33 1.59 10.69 3.34
CA ALA A 33 1.68 10.31 4.74
C ALA A 33 3.11 10.46 5.27
N GLY A 34 3.29 11.20 6.37
CA GLY A 34 4.58 11.36 7.02
C GLY A 34 4.93 10.11 7.83
N ALA A 35 6.09 9.50 7.57
CA ALA A 35 6.44 8.21 8.18
C ALA A 35 7.91 8.09 8.64
N ALA A 36 8.75 9.12 8.42
CA ALA A 36 10.20 9.05 8.60
C ALA A 36 10.65 8.59 10.00
N ASP A 37 9.95 9.03 11.05
CA ASP A 37 10.30 8.72 12.45
C ASP A 37 9.31 7.75 13.12
N CYS A 38 8.41 7.15 12.33
CA CYS A 38 7.45 6.19 12.85
C CYS A 38 8.16 4.87 13.17
N LYS A 39 7.89 4.32 14.35
CA LYS A 39 8.36 2.97 14.73
C LYS A 39 7.34 1.89 14.43
N THR A 40 6.06 2.25 14.46
CA THR A 40 4.92 1.37 14.20
C THR A 40 3.92 2.10 13.31
N ILE A 41 3.32 1.37 12.37
CA ILE A 41 2.31 1.87 11.43
C ILE A 41 1.18 0.85 11.38
N LEU A 42 -0.06 1.33 11.42
CA LEU A 42 -1.26 0.52 11.24
C LEU A 42 -2.01 0.98 9.98
N ASP A 43 -2.18 0.07 9.02
CA ASP A 43 -2.97 0.26 7.81
C ASP A 43 -4.30 -0.51 7.96
N VAL A 44 -5.41 0.24 8.06
CA VAL A 44 -6.76 -0.32 8.29
C VAL A 44 -7.55 -0.29 6.99
N GLY A 45 -8.06 -1.44 6.57
CA GLY A 45 -8.67 -1.58 5.25
C GLY A 45 -7.60 -1.63 4.17
N THR A 46 -6.55 -2.44 4.40
CA THR A 46 -5.35 -2.44 3.55
C THR A 46 -5.63 -2.92 2.13
N GLY A 47 -6.73 -3.65 1.89
CA GLY A 47 -7.14 -4.14 0.58
C GLY A 47 -6.03 -4.86 -0.17
N SER A 48 -5.47 -4.21 -1.20
CA SER A 48 -4.36 -4.75 -2.00
C SER A 48 -2.98 -4.67 -1.32
N GLY A 49 -2.91 -4.15 -0.09
CA GLY A 49 -1.65 -3.90 0.62
C GLY A 49 -0.89 -2.68 0.10
N LEU A 50 -1.49 -1.87 -0.78
CA LEU A 50 -0.81 -0.80 -1.50
C LEU A 50 -0.10 0.18 -0.54
N ILE A 51 -0.83 0.74 0.42
CA ILE A 51 -0.29 1.77 1.31
C ILE A 51 0.73 1.16 2.27
N ALA A 52 0.43 0.00 2.88
CA ALA A 52 1.39 -0.76 3.67
C ALA A 52 2.73 -1.01 2.94
N LEU A 53 2.69 -1.47 1.69
CA LEU A 53 3.90 -1.68 0.89
C LEU A 53 4.62 -0.37 0.55
N MET A 54 3.88 0.72 0.31
CA MET A 54 4.48 2.04 0.13
C MET A 54 5.20 2.52 1.39
N MET A 55 4.65 2.26 2.58
CA MET A 55 5.31 2.58 3.85
C MET A 55 6.57 1.75 4.05
N ALA A 56 6.52 0.45 3.75
CA ALA A 56 7.69 -0.45 3.84
C ALA A 56 8.83 -0.02 2.91
N GLN A 57 8.54 0.66 1.79
CA GLN A 57 9.57 1.24 0.92
C GLN A 57 10.23 2.49 1.52
N ARG A 58 9.55 3.17 2.44
CA ARG A 58 9.92 4.51 2.93
C ARG A 58 10.49 4.49 4.35
N THR A 59 10.30 3.42 5.11
CA THR A 59 10.66 3.33 6.52
C THR A 59 11.05 1.91 6.92
N ASP A 60 11.75 1.79 8.05
CA ASP A 60 12.02 0.51 8.73
C ASP A 60 11.00 0.24 9.86
N ALA A 61 9.83 0.89 9.80
CA ALA A 61 8.81 0.74 10.83
C ALA A 61 8.18 -0.66 10.81
N GLU A 62 7.70 -1.13 11.96
CA GLU A 62 6.84 -2.30 12.03
C GLU A 62 5.46 -1.94 11.47
N ILE A 63 5.04 -2.60 10.39
CA ILE A 63 3.80 -2.29 9.68
C ILE A 63 2.80 -3.41 9.93
N HIS A 64 1.66 -3.07 10.54
CA HIS A 64 0.52 -3.95 10.71
C HIS A 64 -0.53 -3.54 9.68
N ALA A 65 -0.92 -4.46 8.81
CA ALA A 65 -1.88 -4.20 7.76
C ALA A 65 -3.06 -5.16 7.93
N VAL A 66 -4.26 -4.61 8.12
CA VAL A 66 -5.46 -5.39 8.43
C VAL A 66 -6.56 -5.12 7.41
N GLU A 67 -7.25 -6.20 7.03
CA GLU A 67 -8.44 -6.17 6.20
C GLU A 67 -9.46 -7.13 6.81
N ILE A 68 -10.74 -6.80 6.68
CA ILE A 68 -11.80 -7.74 7.05
C ILE A 68 -11.89 -8.85 6.00
N ASP A 69 -11.90 -10.09 6.46
CA ASP A 69 -12.23 -11.23 5.60
C ASP A 69 -13.75 -11.21 5.33
N LEU A 70 -14.15 -11.21 4.07
CA LEU A 70 -15.55 -11.20 3.61
C LEU A 70 -15.99 -12.58 3.13
#